data_AF-A0A7C3LKP9-F1
#
_entry.id   AF-A0A7C3LKP9-F1
#
_cell.length_a   1.000
_cell.length_b   1.000
_cell.length_c   1.000
_cell.angle_alpha   90.00
_cell.angle_beta   90.00
_cell.angle_gamma   90.00
#
_symmetry.space_group_name_H-M   'P 1'
#
loop_
_entity.id
_entity.type
_entity.pdbx_description
1 polymer ?
#
loop_
_entity_poly.entity_id
_entity_poly.type
_entity_poly.pdbx_seq_one_letter_code
_entity_poly.pdbx_strand_id
1 'polypeptide(L)' 'AVAGPADPVDRKPVAQADSASAGGAPPILPLVEMERRAILQALEYTRGDRGIAANLLGIGRTTLYRKLKEYQLAC' A
#
# COMPACT_ATOMS: atom_id res chain seq x y z
N ALA A 1 20.09 -12.56 37.14
CA ALA A 1 19.26 -13.43 36.29
C ALA A 1 19.58 -13.13 34.84
N VAL A 2 19.60 -14.18 34.04
CA VAL A 2 19.99 -14.30 32.62
C VAL A 2 19.12 -13.45 31.68
N ALA A 3 19.67 -13.18 30.49
CA ALA A 3 19.21 -12.32 29.42
C ALA A 3 17.89 -12.73 28.70
N GLY A 4 17.12 -11.70 28.31
CA GLY A 4 16.31 -11.56 27.08
C GLY A 4 15.10 -12.49 26.86
N PRO A 5 14.33 -12.31 25.75
CA PRO A 5 14.32 -11.20 24.78
C PRO A 5 12.89 -10.68 24.42
N ALA A 6 12.89 -9.62 23.60
CA ALA A 6 11.75 -8.94 22.98
C ALA A 6 10.59 -9.84 22.52
N ASP A 7 9.37 -9.41 22.82
CA ASP A 7 8.15 -9.98 22.27
C ASP A 7 8.13 -9.90 20.73
N PRO A 8 7.82 -11.02 20.04
CA PRO A 8 7.74 -11.07 18.58
C PRO A 8 6.47 -10.36 18.10
N VAL A 9 6.65 -9.24 17.39
CA VAL A 9 5.57 -8.63 16.60
C VAL A 9 5.08 -9.66 15.59
N ASP A 10 3.80 -10.05 15.72
CA ASP A 10 3.03 -10.79 14.74
C ASP A 10 2.97 -10.00 13.43
N ARG A 11 4.01 -10.16 12.60
CA ARG A 11 4.02 -9.69 11.22
C ARG A 11 3.21 -10.71 10.44
N LYS A 12 1.90 -10.48 10.37
CA LYS A 12 1.02 -11.12 9.41
C LYS A 12 1.74 -11.16 8.04
N PRO A 13 1.92 -12.35 7.44
CA PRO A 13 2.67 -12.48 6.20
C PRO A 13 1.87 -11.79 5.10
N VAL A 14 2.26 -10.57 4.74
CA VAL A 14 1.79 -9.97 3.50
C VAL A 14 2.41 -10.80 2.38
N ALA A 15 1.51 -11.52 1.70
CA ALA A 15 1.82 -12.48 0.66
C ALA A 15 2.86 -11.91 -0.32
N GLN A 16 4.06 -12.46 -0.21
CA GLN A 16 4.92 -12.86 -1.31
C GLN A 16 4.76 -12.00 -2.58
N ALA A 17 5.48 -10.88 -2.60
CA ALA A 17 5.94 -10.32 -3.87
C ALA A 17 6.83 -11.38 -4.52
N ASP A 18 6.24 -12.10 -5.47
CA ASP A 18 6.92 -13.10 -6.28
C ASP A 18 8.21 -12.50 -6.82
N SER A 19 9.31 -13.06 -6.34
CA SER A 19 10.65 -12.75 -6.77
C SER A 19 10.86 -13.35 -8.15
N ALA A 20 10.44 -12.64 -9.18
CA ALA A 20 10.85 -12.89 -10.55
C ALA A 20 11.35 -11.58 -11.17
N SER A 21 12.48 -11.10 -10.66
CA SER A 21 13.38 -10.22 -11.40
C SER A 21 13.99 -11.02 -12.55
N ALA A 22 13.20 -11.24 -13.59
CA ALA A 22 13.64 -11.77 -14.86
C ALA A 22 13.66 -10.61 -15.86
N GLY A 23 14.63 -9.69 -15.73
CA GLY A 23 15.19 -8.83 -16.78
C GLY A 23 14.28 -8.12 -17.80
N GLY A 24 12.96 -8.10 -17.59
CA GLY A 24 11.96 -7.61 -18.51
C GLY A 24 11.26 -6.41 -17.89
N ALA A 25 11.01 -5.40 -18.72
CA ALA A 25 10.24 -4.25 -18.31
C ALA A 25 8.91 -4.72 -17.65
N PRO A 26 8.49 -4.08 -16.55
CA PRO A 26 7.22 -4.44 -15.92
C PRO A 26 6.12 -4.37 -16.99
N PRO A 27 5.16 -5.32 -16.97
CA PRO A 27 4.07 -5.30 -17.93
C PRO A 27 3.37 -3.95 -17.86
N ILE A 28 3.02 -3.41 -19.04
CA ILE A 28 2.21 -2.20 -19.14
C ILE A 28 0.86 -2.44 -18.45
N LEU A 29 0.71 -1.90 -17.26
CA LEU A 29 -0.52 -1.95 -16.49
C LEU A 29 -1.41 -0.78 -16.89
N PRO A 30 -2.74 -0.96 -16.90
CA PRO A 30 -3.65 0.16 -17.06
C PRO A 30 -3.46 1.14 -15.91
N LEU A 31 -3.59 2.44 -16.20
CA LEU A 31 -3.40 3.51 -15.20
C LEU A 31 -4.27 3.31 -13.96
N VAL A 32 -5.50 2.83 -14.13
CA VAL A 32 -6.43 2.50 -13.03
C VAL A 32 -5.80 1.51 -12.03
N GLU A 33 -5.12 0.48 -12.52
CA GLU A 33 -4.53 -0.54 -11.65
C GLU A 33 -3.27 -0.01 -10.96
N MET A 34 -2.45 0.78 -11.66
CA MET A 34 -1.29 1.44 -11.04
C MET A 34 -1.72 2.39 -9.93
N GLU A 35 -2.78 3.15 -10.17
CA GLU A 35 -3.31 4.13 -9.23
C GLU A 35 -3.94 3.43 -8.01
N ARG A 36 -4.69 2.34 -8.22
CA ARG A 36 -5.22 1.50 -7.13
C ARG A 36 -4.10 0.98 -6.23
N ARG A 37 -3.02 0.45 -6.80
CA ARG A 37 -1.86 -0.04 -6.05
C ARG A 37 -1.16 1.08 -5.30
N ALA A 38 -0.97 2.23 -5.93
CA ALA A 38 -0.38 3.40 -5.29
C ALA A 38 -1.19 3.86 -4.07
N ILE A 39 -2.53 3.91 -4.19
CA ILE A 39 -3.42 4.28 -3.07
C ILE A 39 -3.30 3.30 -1.91
N LEU A 40 -3.31 2.00 -2.19
CA LEU A 40 -3.12 0.96 -1.18
C LEU A 40 -1.78 1.11 -0.46
N GLN A 41 -0.68 1.20 -1.22
CA GLN A 41 0.65 1.34 -0.65
C GLN A 41 0.79 2.62 0.18
N ALA A 42 0.21 3.73 -0.27
CA ALA A 42 0.22 4.98 0.49
C ALA A 42 -0.55 4.84 1.81
N LEU A 43 -1.72 4.18 1.80
CA LEU A 43 -2.49 3.94 3.02
C LEU A 43 -1.78 3.00 3.99
N GLU A 44 -1.14 1.94 3.49
CA GLU A 44 -0.34 1.05 4.32
C GLU A 44 0.85 1.79 4.94
N TYR A 45 1.54 2.61 4.14
CA TYR A 45 2.67 3.42 4.61
C TYR A 45 2.25 4.45 5.66
N THR A 46 1.09 5.08 5.49
CA THR A 46 0.56 6.07 6.44
C THR A 46 -0.30 5.45 7.53
N ARG A 47 -0.35 4.11 7.63
CA ARG A 47 -1.16 3.38 8.62
C ARG A 47 -2.65 3.79 8.62
N GLY A 48 -3.20 4.10 7.45
CA GLY A 48 -4.60 4.48 7.27
C GLY A 48 -4.86 5.98 7.33
N ASP A 49 -3.84 6.82 7.50
CA ASP A 49 -4.00 8.27 7.42
C ASP A 49 -4.24 8.72 5.97
N ARG A 50 -5.52 8.84 5.63
CA ARG A 50 -6.03 9.25 4.31
C ARG A 50 -5.54 10.64 3.88
N GLY A 51 -5.39 11.55 4.84
CA GLY A 51 -4.90 12.91 4.58
C GLY A 51 -3.43 12.91 4.16
N ILE A 52 -2.60 12.12 4.83
CA ILE A 52 -1.17 12.00 4.53
C ILE A 52 -0.97 11.18 3.25
N ALA A 53 -1.76 10.12 3.05
CA ALA A 53 -1.73 9.31 1.83
C ALA A 53 -2.06 10.15 0.59
N ALA A 54 -3.07 11.02 0.67
CA ALA A 54 -3.44 11.94 -0.41
C ALA A 54 -2.28 12.89 -0.74
N ASN A 55 -1.61 13.43 0.28
CA ASN A 55 -0.47 14.31 0.11
C ASN A 55 0.73 13.59 -0.53
N LEU A 56 1.02 12.36 -0.12
CA LEU A 56 2.09 11.53 -0.69
C LEU A 56 1.84 11.20 -2.17
N LEU A 57 0.58 11.00 -2.54
CA LEU A 57 0.18 10.71 -3.91
C LEU A 57 0.02 11.97 -4.77
N GLY A 58 0.13 13.17 -4.19
CA GLY A 58 -0.06 14.44 -4.90
C GLY A 58 -1.51 14.69 -5.34
N ILE A 59 -2.49 14.05 -4.69
CA ILE A 59 -3.92 14.20 -5.01
C ILE A 59 -4.67 14.88 -3.86
N GLY A 60 -5.79 15.53 -4.19
CA GLY A 60 -6.69 16.08 -3.17
C GLY A 60 -7.37 14.98 -2.34
N ARG A 61 -7.68 15.27 -1.08
CA ARG A 61 -8.41 14.34 -0.18
C ARG A 61 -9.72 13.86 -0.80
N THR A 62 -10.48 14.76 -1.41
CA THR A 62 -11.75 14.45 -2.09
C THR A 62 -11.56 13.46 -3.25
N THR A 63 -10.47 13.60 -4.02
CA THR A 63 -10.11 12.64 -5.07
C THR A 63 -9.75 11.28 -4.49
N LEU A 64 -8.96 11.23 -3.41
CA LEU A 64 -8.62 9.98 -2.74
C LEU A 64 -9.87 9.27 -2.21
N TYR A 65 -10.79 9.99 -1.56
CA TYR A 65 -12.07 9.43 -1.11
C TYR A 65 -12.93 8.89 -2.27
N ARG A 66 -12.96 9.61 -3.40
CA ARG A 66 -13.72 9.19 -4.59
C ARG A 66 -13.15 7.89 -5.17
N LYS A 67 -11.82 7.80 -5.27
CA LYS A 67 -11.12 6.60 -5.75
C LYS A 67 -11.25 5.41 -4.79
N LEU A 68 -11.16 5.63 -3.49
CA LEU A 68 -11.41 4.60 -2.48
C LEU A 68 -12.82 3.98 -2.63
N LYS A 69 -13.82 4.83 -2.88
CA LYS A 69 -15.21 4.39 -3.11
C LYS A 69 -15.34 3.63 -4.43
N GLU A 70 -14.70 4.11 -5.49
CA GLU A 70 -14.72 3.50 -6.83
C GLU A 70 -14.05 2.12 -6.85
N TYR A 71 -12.96 1.96 -6.09
CA TYR A 71 -12.21 0.70 -5.98
C TYR A 71 -12.74 -0.24 -4.90
N GLN A 72 -13.83 0.12 -4.21
CA GLN A 72 -14.41 -0.65 -3.10
C GLN A 72 -13.37 -1.02 -2.02
N LEU A 73 -12.35 -0.17 -1.85
CA LEU A 73 -11.27 -0.35 -0.87
C LEU A 73 -11.76 0.12 0.52
N ALA A 74 -12.85 -0.47 0.99
CA ALA A 74 -13.71 0.00 2.08
C ALA A 74 -13.00 0.68 3.27
N CYS A 75 -13.70 1.71 3.79
CA CYS A 75 -13.33 2.75 4.75
C CYS A 75 -12.62 2.36 6.04
#